data_AF-A0A0P9FTQ9-F1
#
_entry.id   AF-A0A0P9FTQ9-F1
#
_cell.length_a   1.000
_cell.length_b   1.000
_cell.length_c   1.000
_cell.angle_alpha   90.00
_cell.angle_beta   90.00
_cell.angle_gamma   90.00
#
_symmetry.space_group_name_H-M   'P 1'
#
loop_
_entity.id
_entity.type
_entity.pdbx_description
1 polymer ?
#
loop_
_entity_poly.entity_id
_entity_poly.type
_entity_poly.pdbx_seq_one_letter_code
_entity_poly.pdbx_strand_id
1 'polypeptide(L)'
;MNGMKTLPLKDESHPQPKIVASLFGRVHSGDVDEIIKIMKECYRRLWPHEVDLDDLYVFESFSSVEAFMADESKRVGVVSSPFNEQFFSTHDAWLGIPRIIICQERMEKLPKLAQKGGIRHEVGHSVLHGSPLYYYLTIPPALLDIAQRFKLHKQLVTDMLYLISIAVKDYEVSCLLRKHGYIRDQISFAKHVLVPVEGDKTTWEISRARGAAESFMFNSLPEVYRLCNALLS
;
A
#
# COMPACT_ATOMS: atom_id res chain seq x y z
N MET A 1 46.71 5.99 -10.76
CA MET A 1 45.75 6.85 -11.48
C MET A 1 45.01 5.99 -12.49
N ASN A 2 43.87 5.41 -12.10
CA ASN A 2 43.03 4.61 -12.99
C ASN A 2 41.80 5.44 -13.35
N GLY A 3 41.65 5.73 -14.64
CA GLY A 3 40.57 6.50 -15.21
C GLY A 3 39.23 5.80 -15.00
N MET A 4 38.39 6.42 -14.19
CA MET A 4 36.99 6.05 -14.02
C MET A 4 36.26 6.53 -15.28
N LYS A 5 36.02 5.61 -16.23
CA LYS A 5 35.16 5.88 -17.38
C LYS A 5 33.74 6.10 -16.88
N THR A 6 33.29 7.35 -16.94
CA THR A 6 31.88 7.71 -16.84
C THR A 6 31.14 7.07 -18.00
N LEU A 7 30.28 6.08 -17.70
CA LEU A 7 29.31 5.58 -18.68
C LEU A 7 28.35 6.72 -19.01
N PRO A 8 28.06 7.00 -20.29
CA PRO A 8 27.11 8.03 -20.66
C PRO A 8 25.72 7.59 -20.19
N LEU A 9 25.03 8.48 -19.46
CA LEU A 9 23.60 8.37 -19.21
C LEU A 9 22.93 8.44 -20.60
N LYS A 10 22.52 7.28 -21.12
CA LYS A 10 21.64 7.27 -22.28
C LYS A 10 20.34 7.95 -21.87
N ASP A 11 20.01 9.00 -22.60
CA ASP A 11 18.65 9.54 -22.67
C ASP A 11 17.79 8.52 -23.44
N GLU A 12 17.35 7.47 -22.74
CA GLU A 12 16.27 6.60 -23.22
C GLU A 12 14.99 7.14 -22.58
N SER A 13 14.23 7.96 -23.31
CA SER A 13 12.92 8.44 -22.88
C SER A 13 11.94 7.26 -22.87
N HIS A 14 12.00 6.44 -21.81
CA HIS A 14 11.07 5.34 -21.60
C HIS A 14 9.64 5.90 -21.52
N PRO A 15 8.63 5.18 -22.06
CA PRO A 15 7.23 5.54 -21.92
C PRO A 15 6.92 5.85 -20.45
N GLN A 16 6.33 7.02 -20.21
CA GLN A 16 5.90 7.43 -18.88
C GLN A 16 4.38 7.32 -18.81
N PRO A 17 3.81 6.80 -17.72
CA PRO A 17 2.37 6.84 -17.56
C PRO A 17 1.86 8.28 -17.60
N LYS A 18 0.70 8.47 -18.21
CA LYS A 18 -0.05 9.70 -18.04
C LYS A 18 -0.60 9.72 -16.61
N ILE A 19 -0.29 10.75 -15.84
CA ILE A 19 -0.84 10.94 -14.49
C ILE A 19 -1.98 11.97 -14.58
N VAL A 20 -3.19 11.59 -14.19
CA VAL A 20 -4.36 12.48 -14.16
C VAL A 20 -4.65 12.84 -12.71
N ALA A 21 -4.41 14.10 -12.35
CA ALA A 21 -4.58 14.57 -10.98
C ALA A 21 -5.98 15.16 -10.74
N SER A 22 -6.66 14.68 -9.71
CA SER A 22 -7.92 15.25 -9.19
C SER A 22 -7.72 15.74 -7.76
N LEU A 23 -8.11 16.98 -7.47
CA LEU A 23 -7.88 17.64 -6.19
C LEU A 23 -9.20 17.88 -5.45
N PHE A 24 -9.24 17.56 -4.16
CA PHE A 24 -10.45 17.63 -3.35
C PHE A 24 -10.20 18.46 -2.08
N GLY A 25 -10.85 19.62 -1.99
CA GLY A 25 -10.62 20.61 -0.94
C GLY A 25 -9.49 21.58 -1.27
N ARG A 26 -8.91 22.21 -0.25
CA ARG A 26 -7.78 23.15 -0.38
C ARG A 26 -6.46 22.39 -0.38
N VAL A 27 -6.09 21.94 -1.57
CA VAL A 27 -4.80 21.26 -1.81
C VAL A 27 -3.79 22.25 -2.38
N HIS A 28 -2.57 22.27 -1.83
CA HIS A 28 -1.51 23.16 -2.32
C HIS A 28 -0.90 22.62 -3.62
N SER A 29 -0.90 23.42 -4.70
CA SER A 29 -0.38 22.99 -6.01
C SER A 29 1.09 22.55 -5.97
N GLY A 30 1.91 23.23 -5.15
CA GLY A 30 3.33 22.86 -4.98
C GLY A 30 3.54 21.46 -4.38
N ASP A 31 2.64 21.00 -3.52
CA ASP A 31 2.70 19.64 -2.98
C ASP A 31 2.30 18.61 -4.03
N VAL A 32 1.30 18.91 -4.86
CA VAL A 32 0.88 18.06 -5.99
C VAL A 32 2.02 17.90 -7.00
N ASP A 33 2.70 18.99 -7.34
CA ASP A 33 3.83 18.97 -8.28
C ASP A 33 4.98 18.10 -7.76
N GLU A 34 5.30 18.16 -6.46
CA GLU A 34 6.32 17.30 -5.86
C GLU A 34 5.88 15.82 -5.81
N ILE A 35 4.60 15.53 -5.53
CA ILE A 35 4.06 14.16 -5.60
C ILE A 35 4.22 13.60 -7.02
N ILE A 36 3.75 14.32 -8.04
CA ILE A 36 3.84 13.91 -9.44
C ILE A 36 5.30 13.71 -9.86
N LYS A 37 6.21 14.57 -9.40
CA LYS A 37 7.64 14.43 -9.67
C LYS A 37 8.22 13.16 -9.06
N ILE A 38 7.84 12.81 -7.83
CA ILE A 38 8.24 11.55 -7.18
C ILE A 38 7.69 10.36 -7.95
N MET A 39 6.42 10.41 -8.37
CA MET A 39 5.77 9.33 -9.14
C MET A 39 6.48 9.09 -10.47
N LYS A 40 6.69 10.15 -11.27
CA LYS A 40 7.40 10.06 -12.56
C LYS A 40 8.82 9.53 -12.42
N GLU A 41 9.54 9.97 -11.39
CA GLU A 41 10.88 9.43 -11.12
C GLU A 41 10.83 7.93 -10.81
N CYS A 42 9.84 7.51 -10.02
CA CYS A 42 9.65 6.11 -9.64
C CYS A 42 9.27 5.24 -10.86
N TYR A 43 8.27 5.64 -11.64
CA TYR A 43 7.88 4.93 -12.87
C TYR A 43 9.06 4.74 -13.82
N ARG A 44 9.80 5.82 -14.11
CA ARG A 44 11.00 5.75 -14.94
C ARG A 44 12.04 4.76 -14.42
N ARG A 45 12.21 4.65 -13.11
CA ARG A 45 13.20 3.75 -12.50
C ARG A 45 12.72 2.30 -12.43
N LEU A 46 11.41 2.09 -12.35
CA LEU A 46 10.76 0.78 -12.32
C LEU A 46 10.50 0.20 -13.72
N TRP A 47 10.94 0.88 -14.78
CA TRP A 47 10.86 0.37 -16.15
C TRP A 47 11.61 -0.98 -16.29
N PRO A 48 11.07 -1.98 -17.02
CA PRO A 48 9.82 -1.96 -17.78
C PRO A 48 8.55 -2.21 -16.94
N HIS A 49 7.45 -1.56 -17.33
CA HIS A 49 6.11 -1.77 -16.76
C HIS A 49 5.01 -1.50 -17.80
N GLU A 50 3.78 -1.94 -17.54
CA GLU A 50 2.62 -1.83 -18.45
C GLU A 50 1.66 -0.68 -18.07
N VAL A 51 2.02 0.13 -17.07
CA VAL A 51 1.18 1.27 -16.64
C VAL A 51 1.20 2.37 -17.71
N ASP A 52 0.08 2.58 -18.40
CA ASP A 52 -0.11 3.66 -19.37
C ASP A 52 -0.76 4.91 -18.74
N LEU A 53 -1.61 4.72 -17.74
CA LEU A 53 -2.42 5.74 -17.10
C LEU A 53 -2.51 5.46 -15.60
N ASP A 54 -2.42 6.50 -14.79
CA ASP A 54 -2.58 6.43 -13.34
C ASP A 54 -3.38 7.65 -12.84
N ASP A 55 -4.41 7.42 -12.04
CA ASP A 55 -5.21 8.47 -11.43
C ASP A 55 -4.61 8.87 -10.08
N LEU A 56 -4.21 10.13 -9.94
CA LEU A 56 -3.74 10.69 -8.67
C LEU A 56 -4.86 11.50 -8.02
N TYR A 57 -5.38 11.04 -6.89
CA TYR A 57 -6.41 11.75 -6.14
C TYR A 57 -5.79 12.35 -4.87
N VAL A 58 -5.85 13.66 -4.72
CA VAL A 58 -5.30 14.34 -3.53
C VAL A 58 -6.42 15.02 -2.75
N PHE A 59 -6.59 14.61 -1.50
CA PHE A 59 -7.60 15.13 -0.59
C PHE A 59 -6.97 15.99 0.50
N GLU A 60 -7.60 17.12 0.82
CA GLU A 60 -7.21 17.98 1.96
C GLU A 60 -7.27 17.19 3.27
N SER A 61 -8.40 16.52 3.56
CA SER A 61 -8.66 15.90 4.87
C SER A 61 -8.86 14.37 4.81
N PHE A 62 -8.56 13.70 5.91
CA PHE A 62 -8.81 12.25 6.01
C PHE A 62 -10.30 11.90 5.97
N SER A 63 -11.17 12.72 6.58
CA SER A 63 -12.62 12.51 6.56
C SER A 63 -13.20 12.44 5.14
N SER A 64 -12.63 13.21 4.21
CA SER A 64 -13.03 13.20 2.81
C SER A 64 -12.59 11.91 2.11
N VAL A 65 -11.40 11.39 2.44
CA VAL A 65 -10.92 10.10 1.95
C VAL A 65 -11.82 8.97 2.46
N GLU A 66 -12.16 8.94 3.74
CA GLU A 66 -13.04 7.91 4.31
C GLU A 66 -14.42 7.91 3.64
N ALA A 67 -15.04 9.08 3.50
CA ALA A 67 -16.34 9.20 2.86
C ALA A 67 -16.30 8.74 1.40
N PHE A 68 -15.26 9.13 0.67
CA PHE A 68 -15.04 8.72 -0.72
C PHE A 68 -14.86 7.21 -0.83
N MET A 69 -13.96 6.61 -0.04
CA MET A 69 -13.67 5.17 -0.08
C MET A 69 -14.87 4.33 0.34
N ALA A 70 -15.66 4.80 1.31
CA ALA A 70 -16.90 4.14 1.72
C ALA A 70 -17.93 4.10 0.60
N ASP A 71 -18.08 5.18 -0.17
CA ASP A 71 -19.00 5.22 -1.31
C ASP A 71 -18.48 4.37 -2.48
N GLU A 72 -17.19 4.49 -2.81
CA GLU A 72 -16.56 3.74 -3.90
C GLU A 72 -16.60 2.23 -3.66
N SER A 73 -16.19 1.78 -2.47
CA SER A 73 -16.15 0.35 -2.11
C SER A 73 -17.55 -0.27 -2.19
N LYS A 74 -18.58 0.46 -1.73
CA LYS A 74 -19.98 0.05 -1.85
C LYS A 74 -20.42 -0.01 -3.32
N ARG A 75 -20.03 0.98 -4.13
CA ARG A 75 -20.38 1.08 -5.55
C ARG A 75 -19.82 -0.08 -6.37
N VAL A 76 -18.59 -0.51 -6.08
CA VAL A 76 -17.95 -1.64 -6.80
C VAL A 76 -18.19 -3.00 -6.12
N GLY A 77 -18.85 -3.03 -4.97
CA GLY A 77 -19.23 -4.27 -4.28
C GLY A 77 -18.09 -4.95 -3.51
N VAL A 78 -17.16 -4.18 -2.93
CA VAL A 78 -16.16 -4.73 -1.99
C VAL A 78 -16.88 -5.38 -0.81
N VAL A 79 -16.52 -6.63 -0.52
CA VAL A 79 -17.18 -7.45 0.51
C VAL A 79 -16.39 -7.55 1.80
N SER A 80 -15.12 -7.15 1.81
CA SER A 80 -14.31 -7.09 3.03
C SER A 80 -14.74 -5.90 3.89
N SER A 81 -14.57 -6.05 5.21
CA SER A 81 -14.73 -4.94 6.14
C SER A 81 -13.74 -3.81 5.80
N PRO A 82 -14.08 -2.54 6.07
CA PRO A 82 -13.11 -1.46 6.01
C PRO A 82 -12.11 -1.67 7.14
N PHE A 83 -10.87 -1.97 6.79
CA PHE A 83 -9.76 -1.86 7.71
C PHE A 83 -9.34 -0.41 7.64
N ASN A 84 -9.47 0.34 8.73
CA ASN A 84 -9.09 1.75 8.76
C ASN A 84 -7.64 1.90 8.27
N GLU A 85 -7.49 2.25 7.00
CA GLU A 85 -6.23 2.59 6.37
C GLU A 85 -5.81 3.93 6.98
N GLN A 86 -5.15 3.85 8.14
CA GLN A 86 -4.58 5.00 8.84
C GLN A 86 -3.42 5.65 8.05
N PHE A 87 -3.16 5.14 6.85
CA PHE A 87 -2.14 5.60 5.95
C PHE A 87 -2.50 6.96 5.36
N PHE A 88 -1.47 7.69 4.95
CA PHE A 88 -1.65 8.93 4.19
C PHE A 88 -1.78 8.65 2.69
N SER A 89 -1.39 7.46 2.25
CA SER A 89 -1.44 7.01 0.86
C SER A 89 -2.14 5.66 0.80
N THR A 90 -2.88 5.42 -0.28
CA THR A 90 -3.48 4.11 -0.59
C THR A 90 -3.58 3.93 -2.10
N HIS A 91 -3.68 2.69 -2.55
CA HIS A 91 -3.81 2.31 -3.94
C HIS A 91 -5.01 1.37 -4.14
N ASP A 92 -5.81 1.67 -5.15
CA ASP A 92 -6.80 0.75 -5.70
C ASP A 92 -6.72 0.67 -7.22
N ALA A 93 -7.31 -0.39 -7.80
CA ALA A 93 -7.50 -0.51 -9.24
C ALA A 93 -8.91 -1.01 -9.55
N TRP A 94 -9.90 -0.68 -8.71
CA TRP A 94 -11.23 -1.29 -8.76
C TRP A 94 -11.96 -1.03 -10.08
N LEU A 95 -11.69 0.12 -10.71
CA LEU A 95 -12.35 0.58 -11.93
C LEU A 95 -11.54 0.27 -13.21
N GLY A 96 -10.45 -0.49 -13.11
CA GLY A 96 -9.61 -0.86 -14.25
C GLY A 96 -8.45 0.09 -14.54
N ILE A 97 -8.39 1.24 -13.86
CA ILE A 97 -7.26 2.17 -13.91
C ILE A 97 -6.65 2.20 -12.50
N PRO A 98 -5.32 2.04 -12.35
CA PRO A 98 -4.69 2.19 -11.04
C PRO A 98 -4.87 3.62 -10.55
N ARG A 99 -5.24 3.74 -9.28
CA ARG A 99 -5.52 5.00 -8.62
C ARG A 99 -4.75 5.08 -7.33
N ILE A 100 -3.97 6.14 -7.20
CA ILE A 100 -3.21 6.47 -5.99
C ILE A 100 -3.92 7.63 -5.30
N ILE A 101 -4.32 7.41 -4.04
CA ILE A 101 -5.03 8.38 -3.23
C ILE A 101 -4.08 8.90 -2.14
N ILE A 102 -3.94 10.21 -2.03
CA ILE A 102 -3.11 10.89 -1.03
C ILE A 102 -3.98 11.79 -0.14
N CYS A 103 -3.84 11.63 1.17
CA CYS A 103 -4.39 12.51 2.20
C CYS A 103 -3.31 13.52 2.63
N GLN A 104 -3.47 14.78 2.24
CA GLN A 104 -2.50 15.84 2.52
C GLN A 104 -2.33 16.09 4.03
N GLU A 105 -3.44 16.23 4.77
CA GLU A 105 -3.44 16.44 6.24
C GLU A 105 -2.58 15.39 6.97
N ARG A 106 -2.59 14.14 6.50
CA ARG A 106 -1.77 13.07 7.09
C ARG A 106 -0.35 13.08 6.57
N MET A 107 -0.15 13.31 5.28
CA MET A 107 1.17 13.37 4.66
C MET A 107 2.05 14.42 5.32
N GLU A 108 1.49 15.60 5.63
CA GLU A 108 2.19 16.73 6.25
C GLU A 108 2.76 16.40 7.65
N LYS A 109 2.15 15.45 8.36
CA LYS A 109 2.60 15.00 9.69
C LYS A 109 3.83 14.09 9.62
N LEU A 110 4.24 13.65 8.43
CA LEU A 110 5.34 12.71 8.24
C LEU A 110 6.64 13.41 7.82
N PRO A 111 7.81 12.86 8.20
CA PRO A 111 9.08 13.30 7.64
C PRO A 111 9.11 13.16 6.12
N LYS A 112 9.74 14.10 5.40
CA LYS A 112 9.81 14.09 3.94
C LYS A 112 10.33 12.79 3.33
N LEU A 113 11.22 12.08 4.03
CA LEU A 113 11.73 10.78 3.59
C LEU A 113 10.66 9.67 3.66
N ALA A 114 9.78 9.70 4.67
CA ALA A 114 8.66 8.78 4.79
C ALA A 114 7.56 9.10 3.77
N GLN A 115 7.28 10.38 3.52
CA GLN A 115 6.37 10.81 2.44
C GLN A 115 6.79 10.23 1.08
N LYS A 116 8.08 10.37 0.73
CA LYS A 116 8.65 9.77 -0.48
C LYS A 116 8.51 8.25 -0.50
N GLY A 117 8.72 7.60 0.64
CA GLY A 117 8.58 6.16 0.77
C GLY A 117 7.15 5.70 0.47
N GLY A 118 6.13 6.32 1.09
CA GLY A 118 4.73 5.95 0.86
C GLY A 118 4.29 6.20 -0.59
N ILE A 119 4.62 7.37 -1.18
CA ILE A 119 4.27 7.66 -2.57
C ILE A 119 4.89 6.62 -3.53
N ARG A 120 6.17 6.27 -3.33
CA ARG A 120 6.84 5.23 -4.14
C ARG A 120 6.27 3.84 -3.91
N HIS A 121 5.77 3.58 -2.69
CA HIS A 121 5.10 2.34 -2.35
C HIS A 121 3.82 2.17 -3.19
N GLU A 122 2.98 3.20 -3.25
CA GLU A 122 1.76 3.15 -4.08
C GLU A 122 2.07 3.06 -5.58
N VAL A 123 3.14 3.72 -6.05
CA VAL A 123 3.60 3.53 -7.44
C VAL A 123 4.02 2.08 -7.70
N GLY A 124 4.67 1.44 -6.73
CA GLY A 124 4.98 0.01 -6.82
C GLY A 124 3.71 -0.86 -6.90
N HIS A 125 2.66 -0.51 -6.14
CA HIS A 125 1.34 -1.15 -6.27
C HIS A 125 0.74 -0.94 -7.64
N SER A 126 0.82 0.25 -8.22
CA SER A 126 0.33 0.49 -9.59
C SER A 126 1.07 -0.37 -10.63
N VAL A 127 2.40 -0.49 -10.49
CA VAL A 127 3.23 -1.32 -11.39
C VAL A 127 2.92 -2.82 -11.28
N LEU A 128 2.76 -3.35 -10.07
CA LEU A 128 2.58 -4.79 -9.86
C LEU A 128 1.11 -5.23 -9.80
N HIS A 129 0.23 -4.34 -9.39
CA HIS A 129 -1.14 -4.64 -8.95
C HIS A 129 -2.18 -3.67 -9.50
N GLY A 130 -1.86 -2.92 -10.57
CA GLY A 130 -2.74 -1.95 -11.22
C GLY A 130 -3.91 -2.55 -12.02
N SER A 131 -4.30 -3.79 -11.74
CA SER A 131 -5.41 -4.49 -12.41
C SER A 131 -6.48 -4.93 -11.39
N PRO A 132 -7.78 -4.85 -11.75
CA PRO A 132 -8.86 -5.41 -10.95
C PRO A 132 -8.68 -6.90 -10.62
N LEU A 133 -7.92 -7.64 -11.43
CA LEU A 133 -7.66 -9.07 -11.22
C LEU A 133 -7.02 -9.38 -9.86
N TYR A 134 -6.25 -8.45 -9.29
CA TYR A 134 -5.66 -8.59 -7.96
C TYR A 134 -6.66 -8.45 -6.80
N TYR A 135 -7.92 -8.13 -7.10
CA TYR A 135 -9.01 -7.96 -6.12
C TYR A 135 -10.04 -9.10 -6.21
N TYR A 136 -9.96 -9.98 -7.21
CA TYR A 136 -10.81 -11.17 -7.33
C TYR A 136 -10.17 -12.36 -6.61
N LEU A 137 -10.34 -12.40 -5.29
CA LEU A 137 -9.79 -13.46 -4.44
C LEU A 137 -10.78 -14.61 -4.27
N THR A 138 -10.30 -15.83 -4.50
CA THR A 138 -11.06 -17.06 -4.19
C THR A 138 -10.57 -17.61 -2.86
N ILE A 139 -11.51 -18.01 -1.98
CA ILE A 139 -11.17 -18.64 -0.69
C ILE A 139 -10.45 -19.96 -0.96
N PRO A 140 -9.17 -20.12 -0.55
CA PRO A 140 -8.43 -21.35 -0.75
C PRO A 140 -9.08 -22.51 0.04
N PRO A 141 -9.04 -23.76 -0.47
CA PRO A 141 -9.56 -24.92 0.26
C PRO A 141 -9.01 -25.03 1.69
N ALA A 142 -7.72 -24.77 1.89
CA ALA A 142 -7.11 -24.80 3.21
C ALA A 142 -7.72 -23.79 4.20
N LEU A 143 -8.06 -22.58 3.72
CA LEU A 143 -8.71 -21.56 4.56
C LEU A 143 -10.17 -21.93 4.84
N LEU A 144 -10.84 -22.56 3.87
CA LEU A 144 -12.20 -23.08 4.04
C LEU A 144 -12.24 -24.20 5.08
N ASP A 145 -11.28 -25.13 5.06
CA ASP A 145 -11.17 -26.22 6.03
C ASP A 145 -10.96 -25.69 7.46
N ILE A 146 -10.10 -24.67 7.61
CA ILE A 146 -9.91 -23.95 8.88
C ILE A 146 -11.23 -23.31 9.32
N ALA A 147 -11.91 -22.59 8.41
CA ALA A 147 -13.18 -21.95 8.73
C ALA A 147 -14.23 -22.94 9.22
N GLN A 148 -14.33 -24.12 8.59
CA GLN A 148 -15.26 -25.17 8.99
C GLN A 148 -14.88 -25.78 10.35
N ARG A 149 -13.59 -26.13 10.54
CA ARG A 149 -13.09 -26.75 11.76
C ARG A 149 -13.32 -25.88 13.00
N PHE A 150 -13.13 -24.57 12.85
CA PHE A 150 -13.29 -23.59 13.93
C PHE A 150 -14.63 -22.86 13.92
N LYS A 151 -15.55 -23.23 13.01
CA LYS A 151 -16.88 -22.60 12.85
C LYS A 151 -16.81 -21.07 12.71
N LEU A 152 -15.88 -20.59 11.90
CA LEU A 152 -15.66 -19.17 11.68
C LEU A 152 -16.79 -18.55 10.85
N HIS A 153 -17.17 -17.33 11.18
CA HIS A 153 -18.14 -16.57 10.40
C HIS A 153 -17.58 -16.25 9.02
N LYS A 154 -18.40 -16.33 7.96
CA LYS A 154 -17.97 -16.08 6.58
C LYS A 154 -17.27 -14.73 6.41
N GLN A 155 -17.81 -13.67 7.03
CA GLN A 155 -17.21 -12.34 6.98
C GLN A 155 -15.77 -12.34 7.50
N LEU A 156 -15.51 -13.01 8.63
CA LEU A 156 -14.18 -13.11 9.21
C LEU A 156 -13.20 -13.80 8.25
N VAL A 157 -13.66 -14.83 7.54
CA VAL A 157 -12.82 -15.56 6.56
C VAL A 157 -12.48 -14.67 5.35
N THR A 158 -13.47 -13.93 4.84
CA THR A 158 -13.26 -12.95 3.76
C THR A 158 -12.27 -11.87 4.18
N ASP A 159 -12.44 -11.35 5.39
CA ASP A 159 -11.60 -10.33 6.00
C ASP A 159 -10.16 -10.81 6.19
N MET A 160 -9.96 -12.04 6.65
CA MET A 160 -8.63 -12.67 6.73
C MET A 160 -7.99 -12.82 5.35
N LEU A 161 -8.74 -13.33 4.37
CA LEU A 161 -8.21 -13.49 3.00
C LEU A 161 -7.78 -12.16 2.40
N TYR A 162 -8.57 -11.10 2.63
CA TYR A 162 -8.23 -9.75 2.20
C TYR A 162 -6.95 -9.24 2.85
N LEU A 163 -6.80 -9.37 4.17
CA LEU A 163 -5.59 -8.96 4.88
C LEU A 163 -4.35 -9.75 4.44
N ILE A 164 -4.48 -11.05 4.21
CA ILE A 164 -3.41 -11.89 3.64
C ILE A 164 -3.05 -11.42 2.23
N SER A 165 -4.02 -11.03 1.42
CA SER A 165 -3.74 -10.49 0.09
C SER A 165 -2.98 -9.16 0.16
N ILE A 166 -3.37 -8.25 1.06
CA ILE A 166 -2.63 -6.99 1.27
C ILE A 166 -1.19 -7.30 1.69
N ALA A 167 -1.01 -8.21 2.65
CA ALA A 167 0.29 -8.65 3.14
C ALA A 167 1.25 -9.06 2.02
N VAL A 168 0.77 -9.93 1.12
CA VAL A 168 1.54 -10.46 0.01
C VAL A 168 1.88 -9.34 -0.97
N LYS A 169 0.90 -8.51 -1.35
CA LYS A 169 1.13 -7.37 -2.26
C LYS A 169 2.17 -6.41 -1.71
N ASP A 170 2.06 -6.01 -0.44
CA ASP A 170 3.00 -5.10 0.20
C ASP A 170 4.42 -5.67 0.28
N TYR A 171 4.55 -6.99 0.47
CA TYR A 171 5.84 -7.67 0.41
C TYR A 171 6.44 -7.64 -1.00
N GLU A 172 5.63 -7.92 -2.02
CA GLU A 172 6.05 -7.91 -3.43
C GLU A 172 6.52 -6.51 -3.86
N VAL A 173 5.76 -5.47 -3.50
CA VAL A 173 6.13 -4.06 -3.70
C VAL A 173 7.42 -3.71 -2.97
N SER A 174 7.55 -4.08 -1.70
CA SER A 174 8.78 -3.85 -0.93
C SER A 174 9.99 -4.51 -1.58
N CYS A 175 9.83 -5.72 -2.11
CA CYS A 175 10.87 -6.42 -2.85
C CYS A 175 11.23 -5.72 -4.16
N LEU A 176 10.25 -5.25 -4.92
CA LEU A 176 10.46 -4.49 -6.16
C LEU A 176 11.25 -3.21 -5.88
N LEU A 177 10.81 -2.41 -4.91
CA LEU A 177 11.41 -1.13 -4.58
C LEU A 177 12.83 -1.29 -4.02
N ARG A 178 13.06 -2.32 -3.18
CA ARG A 178 14.40 -2.69 -2.71
C ARG A 178 15.32 -3.05 -3.88
N LYS A 179 14.87 -3.89 -4.82
CA LYS A 179 15.65 -4.29 -6.01
C LYS A 179 16.07 -3.09 -6.85
N HIS A 180 15.26 -2.04 -6.86
CA HIS A 180 15.55 -0.79 -7.57
C HIS A 180 16.28 0.25 -6.72
N GLY A 181 16.65 -0.06 -5.46
CA GLY A 181 17.47 0.80 -4.60
C GLY A 181 16.70 1.84 -3.77
N TYR A 182 15.38 1.73 -3.68
CA TYR A 182 14.55 2.50 -2.75
C TYR A 182 14.56 1.84 -1.37
N ILE A 183 15.70 1.91 -0.67
CA ILE A 183 15.86 1.26 0.64
C ILE A 183 15.56 2.25 1.77
N ARG A 184 16.17 3.43 1.73
CA ARG A 184 16.17 4.39 2.85
C ARG A 184 14.79 4.99 3.12
N ASP A 185 14.07 5.32 2.06
CA ASP A 185 12.73 5.86 2.10
C ASP A 185 11.69 4.81 2.50
N GLN A 186 11.81 3.57 2.01
CA GLN A 186 10.96 2.46 2.42
C GLN A 186 11.16 2.11 3.90
N ILE A 187 12.41 2.07 4.40
CA ILE A 187 12.67 1.92 5.85
C ILE A 187 12.05 3.08 6.63
N SER A 188 12.19 4.32 6.14
CA SER A 188 11.61 5.49 6.80
C SER A 188 10.08 5.42 6.83
N PHE A 189 9.44 4.98 5.76
CA PHE A 189 8.00 4.83 5.67
C PHE A 189 7.49 3.68 6.57
N ALA A 190 8.10 2.50 6.48
CA ALA A 190 7.77 1.35 7.32
C ALA A 190 7.85 1.68 8.82
N LYS A 191 8.85 2.46 9.26
CA LYS A 191 8.94 2.90 10.66
C LYS A 191 7.73 3.69 11.16
N HIS A 192 7.00 4.37 10.27
CA HIS A 192 5.80 5.12 10.64
C HIS A 192 4.53 4.28 10.53
N VAL A 193 4.47 3.37 9.55
CA VAL A 193 3.36 2.44 9.35
C VAL A 193 3.30 1.37 10.44
N LEU A 194 4.46 0.93 10.94
CA LEU A 194 4.57 -0.20 11.88
C LEU A 194 4.59 0.20 13.35
N VAL A 195 4.23 1.44 13.68
CA VAL A 195 4.10 1.87 15.08
C VAL A 195 2.80 1.29 15.63
N PRO A 196 2.84 0.34 16.59
CA PRO A 196 1.62 -0.21 17.17
C PRO A 196 0.93 0.90 17.97
N VAL A 197 -0.39 1.03 17.81
CA VAL A 197 -1.18 1.90 18.68
C VAL A 197 -1.43 1.19 20.02
N GLU A 198 -1.73 1.93 21.09
CA GLU A 198 -1.98 1.34 22.42
C GLU A 198 -3.11 0.29 22.42
N GLY A 199 -4.08 0.45 21.51
CA GLY A 199 -5.12 -0.55 21.26
C GLY A 199 -4.58 -1.89 20.75
N ASP A 200 -3.52 -1.88 19.93
CA ASP A 200 -2.88 -3.11 19.42
C ASP A 200 -2.20 -3.87 20.55
N LYS A 201 -1.51 -3.14 21.44
CA LYS A 201 -0.83 -3.72 22.61
C LYS A 201 -1.83 -4.36 23.57
N THR A 202 -2.94 -3.68 23.84
CA THR A 202 -4.00 -4.19 24.72
C THR A 202 -4.64 -5.45 24.12
N THR A 203 -4.93 -5.41 22.81
CA THR A 203 -5.47 -6.57 22.08
C THR A 203 -4.50 -7.76 22.10
N TRP A 204 -3.20 -7.50 21.95
CA TRP A 204 -2.13 -8.50 22.07
C TRP A 204 -2.10 -9.15 23.44
N GLU A 205 -2.12 -8.36 24.50
CA GLU A 205 -2.07 -8.88 25.87
C GLU A 205 -3.28 -9.75 26.21
N ILE A 206 -4.48 -9.32 25.79
CA ILE A 206 -5.73 -10.08 25.97
C ILE A 206 -5.69 -11.40 25.19
N SER A 207 -5.14 -11.39 23.98
CA SER A 207 -5.08 -12.56 23.11
C SER A 207 -4.10 -13.60 23.63
N ARG A 208 -2.92 -13.17 24.07
CA ARG A 208 -1.90 -14.03 24.71
C ARG A 208 -2.44 -14.71 25.98
N ALA A 209 -3.25 -14.00 26.77
CA ALA A 209 -3.82 -14.55 28.01
C ALA A 209 -4.87 -15.64 27.78
N ARG A 210 -5.44 -15.76 26.57
CA ARG A 210 -6.57 -16.67 26.29
C ARG A 210 -6.20 -17.94 25.53
N GLY A 211 -4.93 -18.15 25.15
CA GLY A 211 -4.35 -19.39 24.58
C GLY A 211 -4.89 -19.82 23.20
N ALA A 212 -6.20 -19.74 22.96
CA ALA A 212 -6.87 -20.02 21.69
C ALA A 212 -7.01 -18.78 20.78
N ALA A 213 -6.72 -17.58 21.30
CA ALA A 213 -6.76 -16.31 20.56
C ALA A 213 -5.41 -15.96 19.90
N GLU A 214 -4.33 -16.65 20.28
CA GLU A 214 -2.99 -16.45 19.74
C GLU A 214 -2.92 -16.79 18.23
N SER A 215 -3.69 -17.79 17.78
CA SER A 215 -3.83 -18.15 16.36
C SER A 215 -4.69 -17.17 15.53
N PHE A 216 -5.48 -16.30 16.16
CA PHE A 216 -6.37 -15.35 15.46
C PHE A 216 -5.74 -13.98 15.19
N MET A 217 -4.67 -13.64 15.92
CA MET A 217 -4.01 -12.33 15.89
C MET A 217 -2.84 -12.21 14.90
N PHE A 218 -2.57 -13.25 14.11
CA PHE A 218 -1.66 -13.18 12.95
C PHE A 218 -2.09 -12.13 11.90
N ASN A 219 -3.28 -11.53 12.04
CA ASN A 219 -3.87 -10.55 11.14
C ASN A 219 -3.65 -9.09 11.55
N SER A 220 -2.92 -8.82 12.63
CA SER A 220 -2.47 -7.44 12.87
C SER A 220 -1.41 -7.08 11.82
N LEU A 221 -1.69 -6.06 11.00
CA LEU A 221 -0.78 -5.45 10.02
C LEU A 221 0.69 -5.35 10.50
N PRO A 222 0.99 -5.03 11.77
CA PRO A 222 2.35 -4.98 12.27
C PRO A 222 3.09 -6.33 12.25
N GLU A 223 2.43 -7.47 12.49
CA GLU A 223 3.09 -8.78 12.51
C GLU A 223 3.28 -9.39 11.12
N VAL A 224 2.31 -9.19 10.24
CA VAL A 224 2.47 -9.45 8.80
C VAL A 224 3.73 -8.76 8.27
N TYR A 225 3.88 -7.47 8.57
CA TYR A 225 5.05 -6.70 8.17
C TYR A 225 6.33 -7.05 8.95
N ARG A 226 6.24 -7.53 10.20
CA ARG A 226 7.40 -8.10 10.93
C ARG A 226 7.86 -9.40 10.30
N LEU A 227 6.95 -10.25 9.81
CA LEU A 227 7.29 -11.46 9.05
C LEU A 227 8.01 -11.08 7.75
N CYS A 228 7.53 -10.04 7.05
CA CYS A 228 8.20 -9.48 5.88
C CYS A 228 9.61 -8.93 6.22
N ASN A 229 9.79 -8.27 7.37
CA ASN A 229 11.10 -7.77 7.80
C ASN A 229 12.06 -8.87 8.29
N ALA A 230 11.56 -9.94 8.91
CA ALA A 230 12.38 -11.09 9.30
C ALA A 230 12.93 -11.88 8.09
N LEU A 231 12.31 -11.73 6.91
CA LEU A 231 12.79 -12.27 5.64
C LEU A 231 13.73 -11.32 4.88
N LEU A 232 13.95 -10.10 5.40
CA LEU A 232 14.88 -9.10 4.87
C LEU A 232 16.21 -9.03 5.65
N SER A 233 16.34 -9.80 6.73
CA SER A 233 17.59 -10.08 7.47
C SER A 233 18.18 -11.41 7.07
#